data_AF-A0AAN4L755-F1
#
_entry.id   AF-A0AAN4L755-F1
#
_cell.length_a   1.000
_cell.length_b   1.000
_cell.length_c   1.000
_cell.angle_alpha   90.00
_cell.angle_beta   90.00
_cell.angle_gamma   90.00
#
_symmetry.space_group_name_H-M   'P 1'
#
loop_
_entity.id
_entity.type
_entity.pdbx_description
1 polymer ?
#
loop_
_entity_poly.entity_id
_entity_poly.type
_entity_poly.pdbx_seq_one_letter_code
_entity_poly.pdbx_strand_id
1 'polypeptide(L)'
;MIIYSSNALAFRESVDNNQITVQIEEAFIKGMGKRPNQGEVRAWNNSMQFMEKIIRNSKVADDCGILIEYNIPSTSKRIDFIIAGQDEQKNDNFVIVELKQWDSVEAMDREDVVRAFIGGRTRETPHPSYQAWSYKQYLSDMNEAVYSKDINGYSCAYLHNYRKVQPDPLQYNQYQDIIREAPLFLADDASKLQDFLKRHVGEGNGVNLLYLIENGKIRPSKKLIDHIDGLFQGNSDFVLLDEQKVAYEAIMSLAKQTDVKRTIIVQGGPGTGKSVISMNALGGLLKNKLNVKFIAPNASFRTVMVETLTQRQARNKTRTKMLFTGSSQFYKEPADMFDVLVVDEAHRLKGKGAYQYLGENQIEDIIKASKVNVFFIDDFQRIRPEDIGSIDEIKRLAALYDSEVHEYSLAAQFRCSGAEGFLNWVDDALQIRPTANFDGWDQDSFEFKLVDTPNEVYDLIKSKNDQGYKARMLAGFAWNWTADKEGNRNGEIPDVTIEEHRFAMPWNARSISSTWAIHESGIDQIGCVHTSQGLEFDYVGVIIGNDLKFDSEKMELYSDYDEYKDRMGKRGLKFKNEELTKLIKNIYKILMSRGMKGCYVYCRDQELMNYLCSRANSK
;
A
#
# COMPACT_ATOMS: atom_id res chain seq x y z
N MET A 1 0.40 -7.72 -21.48
CA MET A 1 1.01 -7.08 -22.67
C MET A 1 2.46 -7.51 -22.72
N ILE A 2 2.86 -8.08 -23.84
CA ILE A 2 4.19 -8.66 -24.02
C ILE A 2 5.05 -7.67 -24.80
N ILE A 3 6.29 -7.50 -24.36
CA ILE A 3 7.27 -6.74 -25.12
C ILE A 3 7.97 -7.65 -26.11
N TYR A 4 8.45 -8.85 -25.75
CA TYR A 4 9.02 -9.78 -26.74
C TYR A 4 8.62 -11.24 -26.48
N SER A 5 8.33 -11.98 -27.57
CA SER A 5 7.99 -13.40 -27.55
C SER A 5 8.61 -14.11 -28.76
N SER A 6 9.30 -15.22 -28.52
CA SER A 6 9.85 -16.09 -29.58
C SER A 6 10.09 -17.51 -29.08
N ASN A 7 10.66 -18.36 -29.93
CA ASN A 7 11.23 -19.63 -29.50
C ASN A 7 12.75 -19.48 -29.22
N ALA A 8 13.34 -20.48 -28.56
CA ALA A 8 14.74 -20.44 -28.14
C ALA A 8 15.73 -20.33 -29.31
N LEU A 9 15.40 -20.91 -30.47
CA LEU A 9 16.21 -20.75 -31.68
C LEU A 9 16.22 -19.31 -32.17
N ALA A 10 15.04 -18.71 -32.39
CA ALA A 10 14.89 -17.35 -32.87
C ALA A 10 15.50 -16.32 -31.91
N PHE A 11 15.40 -16.55 -30.60
CA PHE A 11 16.08 -15.73 -29.59
C PHE A 11 17.60 -15.77 -29.76
N ARG A 12 18.21 -16.96 -29.86
CA ARG A 12 19.66 -17.12 -30.06
C ARG A 12 20.12 -16.45 -31.35
N GLU A 13 19.43 -16.70 -32.46
CA GLU A 13 19.72 -16.07 -33.75
C GLU A 13 19.60 -14.53 -33.67
N SER A 14 18.62 -14.02 -32.94
CA SER A 14 18.44 -12.58 -32.75
C SER A 14 19.57 -11.96 -31.92
N VAL A 15 20.11 -12.68 -30.95
CA VAL A 15 21.26 -12.23 -30.15
C VAL A 15 22.54 -12.28 -31.00
N ASP A 16 22.79 -13.39 -31.69
CA ASP A 16 23.97 -13.59 -32.56
C ASP A 16 24.06 -12.54 -33.67
N ASN A 17 22.91 -12.15 -34.25
CA ASN A 17 22.82 -11.14 -35.30
C ASN A 17 22.68 -9.69 -34.76
N ASN A 18 22.83 -9.49 -33.45
CA ASN A 18 22.68 -8.19 -32.78
C ASN A 18 21.31 -7.51 -33.03
N GLN A 19 20.26 -8.29 -33.25
CA GLN A 19 18.89 -7.82 -33.50
C GLN A 19 18.02 -7.81 -32.26
N ILE A 20 18.35 -8.58 -31.22
CA ILE A 20 17.48 -8.78 -30.04
C ILE A 20 17.08 -7.47 -29.37
N THR A 21 18.04 -6.56 -29.17
CA THR A 21 17.80 -5.27 -28.53
C THR A 21 16.88 -4.38 -29.38
N VAL A 22 17.06 -4.42 -30.71
CA VAL A 22 16.22 -3.67 -31.66
C VAL A 22 14.79 -4.22 -31.64
N GLN A 23 14.64 -5.55 -31.67
CA GLN A 23 13.33 -6.20 -31.62
C GLN A 23 12.59 -5.91 -30.30
N ILE A 24 13.29 -5.94 -29.16
CA ILE A 24 12.71 -5.58 -27.86
C ILE A 24 12.30 -4.10 -27.86
N GLU A 25 13.13 -3.19 -28.39
CA GLU A 25 12.79 -1.76 -28.46
C GLU A 25 11.57 -1.50 -29.38
N GLU A 26 11.53 -2.09 -30.56
CA GLU A 26 10.41 -1.96 -31.50
C GLU A 26 9.10 -2.43 -30.87
N ALA A 27 9.15 -3.59 -30.22
CA ALA A 27 7.99 -4.17 -29.60
C ALA A 27 7.59 -3.44 -28.29
N PHE A 28 8.56 -2.87 -27.56
CA PHE A 28 8.29 -1.94 -26.46
C PHE A 28 7.57 -0.68 -26.96
N ILE A 29 8.01 -0.09 -28.05
CA ILE A 29 7.37 1.10 -28.64
C ILE A 29 5.96 0.74 -29.10
N LYS A 30 5.79 -0.40 -29.77
CA LYS A 30 4.48 -0.88 -30.23
C LYS A 30 3.51 -1.15 -29.09
N GLY A 31 3.98 -1.80 -28.01
CA GLY A 31 3.15 -2.11 -26.85
C GLY A 31 2.87 -0.89 -25.97
N MET A 32 3.91 -0.13 -25.61
CA MET A 32 3.83 0.93 -24.60
C MET A 32 3.56 2.32 -25.18
N GLY A 33 3.60 2.49 -26.50
CA GLY A 33 3.38 3.77 -27.18
C GLY A 33 4.45 4.83 -26.91
N LYS A 34 5.62 4.44 -26.39
CA LYS A 34 6.71 5.34 -26.01
C LYS A 34 8.07 4.66 -26.21
N ARG A 35 9.13 5.46 -26.35
CA ARG A 35 10.50 4.94 -26.44
C ARG A 35 11.06 4.56 -25.05
N PRO A 36 11.83 3.47 -24.95
CA PRO A 36 12.60 3.16 -23.75
C PRO A 36 13.73 4.18 -23.56
N ASN A 37 14.20 4.34 -22.33
CA ASN A 37 15.37 5.19 -22.08
C ASN A 37 16.66 4.43 -22.45
N GLN A 38 17.75 5.15 -22.74
CA GLN A 38 19.00 4.49 -23.14
C GLN A 38 19.60 3.55 -22.07
N GLY A 39 19.32 3.79 -20.79
CA GLY A 39 19.76 2.90 -19.72
C GLY A 39 19.06 1.54 -19.78
N GLU A 40 17.76 1.53 -20.09
CA GLU A 40 16.94 0.34 -20.28
C GLU A 40 17.40 -0.44 -21.53
N VAL A 41 17.65 0.25 -22.64
CA VAL A 41 18.20 -0.38 -23.86
C VAL A 41 19.56 -1.03 -23.61
N ARG A 42 20.47 -0.35 -22.90
CA ARG A 42 21.77 -0.91 -22.51
C ARG A 42 21.62 -2.11 -21.58
N ALA A 43 20.65 -2.05 -20.65
CA ALA A 43 20.39 -3.13 -19.72
C ALA A 43 19.94 -4.40 -20.47
N TRP A 44 19.00 -4.28 -21.41
CA TRP A 44 18.56 -5.39 -22.27
C TRP A 44 19.73 -5.98 -23.06
N ASN A 45 20.50 -5.13 -23.74
CA ASN A 45 21.62 -5.58 -24.55
C ASN A 45 22.63 -6.39 -23.71
N ASN A 46 22.93 -5.94 -22.49
CA ASN A 46 23.85 -6.64 -21.61
C ASN A 46 23.26 -7.98 -21.12
N SER A 47 22.06 -7.96 -20.52
CA SER A 47 21.46 -9.14 -19.91
C SER A 47 21.12 -10.24 -20.93
N MET A 48 20.71 -9.88 -22.14
CA MET A 48 20.35 -10.87 -23.17
C MET A 48 21.57 -11.65 -23.66
N GLN A 49 22.76 -11.06 -23.69
CA GLN A 49 24.00 -11.77 -24.03
C GLN A 49 24.35 -12.84 -22.99
N PHE A 50 24.13 -12.54 -21.71
CA PHE A 50 24.28 -13.54 -20.65
C PHE A 50 23.24 -14.66 -20.75
N MET A 51 21.97 -14.31 -20.97
CA MET A 51 20.90 -15.30 -21.08
C MET A 51 21.04 -16.18 -22.31
N GLU A 52 21.46 -15.64 -23.46
CA GLU A 52 21.79 -16.42 -24.66
C GLU A 52 22.80 -17.52 -24.33
N LYS A 53 23.91 -17.15 -23.70
CA LYS A 53 24.96 -18.11 -23.32
C LYS A 53 24.42 -19.20 -22.38
N ILE A 54 23.54 -18.83 -21.46
CA ILE A 54 22.88 -19.78 -20.57
C ILE A 54 21.98 -20.72 -21.38
N ILE A 55 21.06 -20.20 -22.20
CA ILE A 55 20.11 -21.00 -23.00
C ILE A 55 20.86 -21.98 -23.91
N ARG A 56 21.87 -21.50 -24.65
CA ARG A 56 22.68 -22.32 -25.56
C ARG A 56 23.34 -23.51 -24.85
N ASN A 57 23.91 -23.28 -23.66
CA ASN A 57 24.64 -24.30 -22.92
C ASN A 57 23.74 -25.19 -22.05
N SER A 58 22.51 -24.75 -21.77
CA SER A 58 21.52 -25.52 -21.00
C SER A 58 20.94 -26.70 -21.79
N LYS A 59 21.20 -26.79 -23.11
CA LYS A 59 20.54 -27.74 -24.02
C LYS A 59 19.01 -27.63 -23.99
N VAL A 60 18.49 -26.42 -23.81
CA VAL A 60 17.07 -26.11 -23.97
C VAL A 60 16.72 -26.32 -25.45
N ALA A 61 15.63 -27.04 -25.71
CA ALA A 61 15.18 -27.33 -27.06
C ALA A 61 14.83 -26.05 -27.84
N ASP A 62 15.02 -26.10 -29.16
CA ASP A 62 14.86 -24.96 -30.07
C ASP A 62 13.45 -24.36 -30.07
N ASP A 63 12.44 -25.18 -29.78
CA ASP A 63 11.03 -24.84 -29.72
C ASP A 63 10.52 -24.50 -28.30
N CYS A 64 11.41 -24.46 -27.29
CA CYS A 64 11.08 -23.84 -26.01
C CYS A 64 10.74 -22.36 -26.22
N GLY A 65 9.79 -21.84 -25.46
CA GLY A 65 9.29 -20.48 -25.58
C GLY A 65 10.11 -19.53 -24.72
N ILE A 66 10.38 -18.34 -25.24
CA ILE A 66 11.04 -17.25 -24.52
C ILE A 66 10.15 -16.00 -24.53
N LEU A 67 9.86 -15.46 -23.33
CA LEU A 67 9.30 -14.13 -23.16
C LEU A 67 10.30 -13.22 -22.48
N ILE A 68 10.38 -11.97 -22.93
CA ILE A 68 11.19 -10.94 -22.31
C ILE A 68 10.28 -9.77 -21.99
N GLU A 69 10.46 -9.19 -20.79
CA GLU A 69 9.70 -8.03 -20.32
C GLU A 69 8.19 -8.29 -20.36
N TYR A 70 7.77 -9.40 -19.73
CA TYR A 70 6.36 -9.77 -19.63
C TYR A 70 5.67 -8.93 -18.56
N ASN A 71 4.72 -8.07 -18.95
CA ASN A 71 3.91 -7.32 -18.01
C ASN A 71 2.95 -8.26 -17.28
N ILE A 72 3.11 -8.37 -15.97
CA ILE A 72 2.23 -9.17 -15.12
C ILE A 72 0.84 -8.52 -15.14
N PRO A 73 -0.18 -9.22 -15.65
CA PRO A 73 -1.53 -8.66 -15.75
C PRO A 73 -2.03 -8.13 -14.41
N SER A 74 -2.79 -7.05 -14.44
CA SER A 74 -3.39 -6.42 -13.25
C SER A 74 -2.36 -5.89 -12.24
N THR A 75 -1.10 -5.68 -12.67
CA THR A 75 -0.05 -5.06 -11.88
C THR A 75 0.84 -4.18 -12.76
N SER A 76 1.53 -3.20 -12.15
CA SER A 76 2.55 -2.42 -12.85
C SER A 76 3.92 -3.13 -12.94
N LYS A 77 4.00 -4.43 -12.66
CA LYS A 77 5.25 -5.20 -12.55
C LYS A 77 5.55 -5.94 -13.85
N ARG A 78 6.84 -6.13 -14.11
CA ARG A 78 7.36 -6.80 -15.30
C ARG A 78 8.28 -7.93 -14.88
N ILE A 79 8.17 -9.05 -15.57
CA ILE A 79 9.10 -10.17 -15.45
C ILE A 79 10.16 -9.99 -16.54
N ASP A 80 11.43 -10.02 -16.14
CA ASP A 80 12.54 -9.78 -17.06
C ASP A 80 12.63 -10.87 -18.13
N PHE A 81 12.54 -12.14 -17.72
CA PHE A 81 12.68 -13.29 -18.62
C PHE A 81 11.82 -14.48 -18.17
N ILE A 82 11.12 -15.12 -19.11
CA ILE A 82 10.39 -16.37 -18.89
C ILE A 82 10.83 -17.37 -19.95
N ILE A 83 11.07 -18.60 -19.51
CA ILE A 83 11.29 -19.74 -20.41
C ILE A 83 10.16 -20.73 -20.16
N ALA A 84 9.49 -21.17 -21.21
CA ALA A 84 8.47 -22.22 -21.12
C ALA A 84 8.89 -23.42 -21.95
N GLY A 85 8.54 -24.61 -21.48
CA GLY A 85 8.86 -25.87 -22.12
C GLY A 85 8.38 -27.02 -21.26
N GLN A 86 8.93 -28.19 -21.49
CA GLN A 86 8.65 -29.39 -20.71
C GLN A 86 9.87 -29.85 -19.92
N ASP A 87 9.64 -30.59 -18.83
CA ASP A 87 10.69 -31.38 -18.19
C ASP A 87 10.86 -32.75 -18.86
N GLU A 88 11.81 -33.54 -18.35
CA GLU A 88 12.07 -34.91 -18.81
C GLU A 88 10.84 -35.84 -18.65
N GLN A 89 9.90 -35.53 -17.74
CA GLN A 89 8.65 -36.27 -17.55
C GLN A 89 7.50 -35.76 -18.44
N LYS A 90 7.77 -34.79 -19.33
CA LYS A 90 6.77 -34.14 -20.20
C LYS A 90 5.71 -33.34 -19.45
N ASN A 91 6.00 -32.89 -18.23
CA ASN A 91 5.15 -31.92 -17.56
C ASN A 91 5.37 -30.53 -18.17
N ASP A 92 4.29 -29.80 -18.40
CA ASP A 92 4.32 -28.45 -18.93
C ASP A 92 4.77 -27.46 -17.84
N ASN A 93 5.85 -26.73 -18.10
CA ASN A 93 6.52 -25.94 -17.08
C ASN A 93 6.90 -24.55 -17.63
N PHE A 94 7.06 -23.58 -16.72
CA PHE A 94 7.74 -22.32 -17.02
C PHE A 94 8.70 -21.93 -15.90
N VAL A 95 9.79 -21.25 -16.25
CA VAL A 95 10.77 -20.68 -15.34
C VAL A 95 10.79 -19.18 -15.51
N ILE A 96 10.53 -18.44 -14.42
CA ILE A 96 10.80 -17.00 -14.33
C ILE A 96 12.25 -16.79 -13.90
N VAL A 97 12.98 -15.95 -14.63
CA VAL A 97 14.32 -15.50 -14.26
C VAL A 97 14.30 -14.00 -14.02
N GLU A 98 14.48 -13.58 -12.77
CA GLU A 98 14.70 -12.17 -12.43
C GLU A 98 16.17 -11.81 -12.66
N LEU A 99 16.43 -10.81 -13.49
CA LEU A 99 17.77 -10.43 -13.91
C LEU A 99 18.22 -9.16 -13.19
N LYS A 100 19.35 -9.23 -12.49
CA LYS A 100 19.92 -8.08 -11.78
C LYS A 100 21.36 -7.85 -12.22
N GLN A 101 21.66 -6.59 -12.53
CA GLN A 101 22.99 -6.14 -12.94
C GLN A 101 23.75 -5.49 -11.78
N TRP A 102 23.51 -5.96 -10.56
CA TRP A 102 24.08 -5.34 -9.36
C TRP A 102 25.56 -5.69 -9.20
N ASP A 103 26.35 -4.70 -8.82
CA ASP A 103 27.77 -4.88 -8.49
C ASP A 103 28.00 -5.01 -6.97
N SER A 104 27.12 -4.40 -6.16
CA SER A 104 27.19 -4.43 -4.69
C SER A 104 25.80 -4.40 -4.06
N VAL A 105 25.72 -4.92 -2.83
CA VAL A 105 24.49 -5.03 -2.05
C VAL A 105 24.79 -5.08 -0.56
N GLU A 106 23.90 -4.50 0.24
CA GLU A 106 23.92 -4.54 1.69
C GLU A 106 22.66 -5.28 2.18
N ALA A 107 22.83 -6.16 3.17
CA ALA A 107 21.72 -6.79 3.85
C ALA A 107 21.03 -5.78 4.79
N MET A 108 19.72 -5.91 4.95
CA MET A 108 18.94 -5.06 5.85
C MET A 108 18.36 -5.89 6.98
N ASP A 109 18.11 -5.27 8.13
CA ASP A 109 17.35 -5.85 9.24
C ASP A 109 15.83 -5.77 8.96
N ARG A 110 15.43 -6.22 7.78
CA ARG A 110 14.04 -6.29 7.33
C ARG A 110 13.89 -7.51 6.43
N GLU A 111 12.81 -8.25 6.67
CA GLU A 111 12.47 -9.47 5.94
C GLU A 111 12.47 -9.26 4.42
N ASP A 112 13.23 -10.10 3.70
CA ASP A 112 13.34 -10.11 2.23
C ASP A 112 13.67 -8.77 1.56
N VAL A 113 14.29 -7.83 2.27
CA VAL A 113 14.69 -6.53 1.75
C VAL A 113 16.20 -6.38 1.80
N VAL A 114 16.77 -5.83 0.74
CA VAL A 114 18.19 -5.49 0.62
C VAL A 114 18.34 -4.05 0.17
N ARG A 115 19.55 -3.52 0.28
CA ARG A 115 19.91 -2.20 -0.22
C ARG A 115 20.95 -2.33 -1.31
N ALA A 116 20.66 -1.78 -2.48
CA ALA A 116 21.52 -1.86 -3.66
C ALA A 116 21.64 -0.51 -4.37
N PHE A 117 22.71 -0.32 -5.12
CA PHE A 117 22.91 0.87 -5.95
C PHE A 117 22.17 0.71 -7.29
N ILE A 118 21.08 1.47 -7.48
CA ILE A 118 20.19 1.33 -8.63
C ILE A 118 19.86 2.71 -9.22
N GLY A 119 20.20 2.89 -10.50
CA GLY A 119 19.90 4.11 -11.24
C GLY A 119 20.53 5.35 -10.60
N GLY A 120 21.83 5.26 -10.26
CA GLY A 120 22.63 6.37 -9.73
C GLY A 120 22.44 6.68 -8.25
N ARG A 121 21.64 5.90 -7.51
CA ARG A 121 21.43 6.10 -6.06
C ARG A 121 21.22 4.79 -5.33
N THR A 122 21.58 4.77 -4.06
CA THR A 122 21.30 3.65 -3.17
C THR A 122 19.82 3.61 -2.83
N ARG A 123 19.19 2.44 -2.96
CA ARG A 123 17.76 2.23 -2.68
C ARG A 123 17.53 0.91 -1.97
N GLU A 124 16.51 0.88 -1.13
CA GLU A 124 15.97 -0.36 -0.58
C GLU A 124 15.04 -1.00 -1.59
N THR A 125 15.19 -2.31 -1.78
CA THR A 125 14.51 -3.10 -2.80
C THR A 125 14.30 -4.52 -2.28
N PRO A 126 13.30 -5.26 -2.77
CA PRO A 126 13.17 -6.67 -2.44
C PRO A 126 14.42 -7.46 -2.83
N HIS A 127 14.71 -8.50 -2.06
CA HIS A 127 15.71 -9.51 -2.42
C HIS A 127 15.35 -10.12 -3.80
N PRO A 128 16.31 -10.33 -4.72
CA PRO A 128 16.02 -10.81 -6.07
C PRO A 128 15.24 -12.13 -6.10
N SER A 129 15.59 -13.10 -5.25
CA SER A 129 14.84 -14.35 -5.10
C SER A 129 13.39 -14.12 -4.68
N TYR A 130 13.15 -13.21 -3.73
CA TYR A 130 11.79 -12.86 -3.31
C TYR A 130 11.00 -12.28 -4.48
N GLN A 131 11.61 -11.40 -5.27
CA GLN A 131 10.95 -10.80 -6.42
C GLN A 131 10.54 -11.86 -7.44
N ALA A 132 11.46 -12.75 -7.84
CA ALA A 132 11.18 -13.84 -8.78
C ALA A 132 10.09 -14.79 -8.27
N TRP A 133 10.19 -15.23 -7.01
CA TRP A 133 9.20 -16.08 -6.36
C TRP A 133 7.82 -15.43 -6.33
N SER A 134 7.78 -14.14 -5.99
CA SER A 134 6.52 -13.39 -5.92
C SER A 134 5.81 -13.38 -7.27
N TYR A 135 6.55 -13.20 -8.37
CA TYR A 135 5.96 -13.18 -9.71
C TYR A 135 5.42 -14.55 -10.13
N LYS A 136 6.15 -15.63 -9.84
CA LYS A 136 5.67 -17.02 -10.01
C LYS A 136 4.38 -17.22 -9.24
N GLN A 137 4.36 -16.85 -7.96
CA GLN A 137 3.22 -17.02 -7.10
C GLN A 137 1.98 -16.31 -7.65
N TYR A 138 2.14 -15.08 -8.15
CA TYR A 138 1.05 -14.33 -8.76
C TYR A 138 0.45 -15.06 -9.98
N LEU A 139 1.29 -15.54 -10.91
CA LEU A 139 0.80 -16.24 -12.09
C LEU A 139 0.09 -17.54 -11.72
N SER A 140 0.64 -18.32 -10.77
CA SER A 140 0.00 -19.52 -10.26
C SER A 140 -1.35 -19.25 -9.57
N ASP A 141 -1.50 -18.08 -8.94
CA ASP A 141 -2.71 -17.72 -8.21
C ASP A 141 -3.77 -17.01 -9.06
N MET A 142 -3.39 -16.33 -10.14
CA MET A 142 -4.31 -15.46 -10.89
C MET A 142 -4.47 -15.81 -12.37
N ASN A 143 -3.60 -16.62 -12.96
CA ASN A 143 -3.70 -16.97 -14.37
C ASN A 143 -4.46 -18.30 -14.54
N GLU A 144 -5.66 -18.24 -15.13
CA GLU A 144 -6.53 -19.40 -15.33
C GLU A 144 -5.85 -20.53 -16.10
N ALA A 145 -5.06 -20.21 -17.12
CA ALA A 145 -4.37 -21.23 -17.90
C ALA A 145 -3.32 -21.98 -17.06
N VAL A 146 -2.60 -21.27 -16.18
CA VAL A 146 -1.55 -21.86 -15.35
C VAL A 146 -2.12 -22.93 -14.40
N TYR A 147 -3.17 -22.61 -13.64
CA TYR A 147 -3.71 -23.55 -12.65
C TYR A 147 -4.74 -24.53 -13.22
N SER A 148 -5.41 -24.24 -14.35
CA SER A 148 -6.41 -25.17 -14.92
C SER A 148 -5.81 -26.21 -15.86
N LYS A 149 -4.62 -25.93 -16.42
CA LYS A 149 -3.89 -26.84 -17.30
C LYS A 149 -2.66 -27.46 -16.64
N ASP A 150 -2.57 -27.35 -15.31
CA ASP A 150 -1.48 -27.90 -14.50
C ASP A 150 -0.07 -27.50 -15.00
N ILE A 151 0.09 -26.25 -15.46
CA ILE A 151 1.40 -25.73 -15.88
C ILE A 151 2.20 -25.37 -14.63
N ASN A 152 3.34 -26.03 -14.40
CA ASN A 152 4.13 -25.80 -13.20
C ASN A 152 5.03 -24.57 -13.34
N GLY A 153 4.93 -23.67 -12.37
CA GLY A 153 5.78 -22.49 -12.29
C GLY A 153 7.02 -22.72 -11.43
N TYR A 154 8.17 -22.30 -11.95
CA TYR A 154 9.44 -22.21 -11.25
C TYR A 154 9.97 -20.78 -11.33
N SER A 155 10.88 -20.42 -10.42
CA SER A 155 11.48 -19.08 -10.39
C SER A 155 12.90 -19.13 -9.88
N CYS A 156 13.76 -18.25 -10.41
CA CYS A 156 15.09 -18.01 -9.88
C CYS A 156 15.51 -16.54 -10.11
N ALA A 157 16.59 -16.14 -9.44
CA ALA A 157 17.22 -14.86 -9.70
C ALA A 157 18.65 -15.08 -10.23
N TYR A 158 19.04 -14.30 -11.24
CA TYR A 158 20.37 -14.37 -11.81
C TYR A 158 21.05 -12.99 -11.78
N LEU A 159 22.10 -12.88 -10.95
CA LEU A 159 22.90 -11.68 -10.79
C LEU A 159 24.19 -11.82 -11.61
N HIS A 160 24.08 -11.65 -12.91
CA HIS A 160 25.15 -11.99 -13.86
C HIS A 160 26.42 -11.13 -13.75
N ASN A 161 26.33 -9.95 -13.12
CA ASN A 161 27.49 -9.09 -12.84
C ASN A 161 28.05 -9.26 -11.42
N TYR A 162 27.27 -9.85 -10.52
CA TYR A 162 27.61 -9.89 -9.09
C TYR A 162 28.64 -10.97 -8.82
N ARG A 163 29.82 -10.54 -8.37
CA ARG A 163 30.88 -11.46 -7.93
C ARG A 163 30.67 -11.78 -6.46
N LYS A 164 30.65 -13.07 -6.14
CA LYS A 164 30.50 -13.55 -4.77
C LYS A 164 31.55 -12.94 -3.85
N VAL A 165 31.09 -12.37 -2.73
CA VAL A 165 31.93 -11.87 -1.63
C VAL A 165 31.77 -12.80 -0.42
N GLN A 166 32.74 -12.80 0.51
CA GLN A 166 32.64 -13.60 1.74
C GLN A 166 32.77 -12.72 2.99
N PRO A 167 31.77 -12.74 3.90
CA PRO A 167 30.45 -13.38 3.77
C PRO A 167 29.56 -12.64 2.75
N ASP A 168 28.66 -13.37 2.06
CA ASP A 168 27.80 -12.78 1.02
C ASP A 168 26.49 -12.25 1.63
N PRO A 169 26.22 -10.93 1.56
CA PRO A 169 24.99 -10.34 2.11
C PRO A 169 23.71 -10.92 1.52
N LEU A 170 23.72 -11.44 0.29
CA LEU A 170 22.53 -12.07 -0.33
C LEU A 170 22.30 -13.50 0.15
N GLN A 171 23.29 -14.13 0.79
CA GLN A 171 23.19 -15.52 1.24
C GLN A 171 23.08 -15.64 2.76
N TYR A 172 22.85 -14.53 3.47
CA TYR A 172 22.64 -14.55 4.91
C TYR A 172 21.45 -15.43 5.31
N ASN A 173 21.50 -15.96 6.53
CA ASN A 173 20.55 -16.95 7.03
C ASN A 173 19.08 -16.49 6.91
N GLN A 174 18.83 -15.19 7.07
CA GLN A 174 17.50 -14.59 6.96
C GLN A 174 16.84 -14.74 5.57
N TYR A 175 17.61 -15.02 4.51
CA TYR A 175 17.09 -15.20 3.15
C TYR A 175 17.03 -16.67 2.72
N GLN A 176 17.44 -17.62 3.56
CA GLN A 176 17.58 -19.02 3.14
C GLN A 176 16.24 -19.66 2.75
N ASP A 177 15.15 -19.29 3.42
CA ASP A 177 13.81 -19.78 3.08
C ASP A 177 13.39 -19.32 1.67
N ILE A 178 13.60 -18.04 1.34
CA ILE A 178 13.23 -17.53 0.02
C ILE A 178 14.18 -18.00 -1.09
N ILE A 179 15.45 -18.26 -0.77
CA ILE A 179 16.42 -18.83 -1.72
C ILE A 179 16.06 -20.29 -2.05
N ARG A 180 15.49 -21.06 -1.11
CA ARG A 180 14.98 -22.41 -1.39
C ARG A 180 13.80 -22.39 -2.37
N GLU A 181 12.94 -21.40 -2.23
CA GLU A 181 11.75 -21.21 -3.09
C GLU A 181 12.08 -20.64 -4.47
N ALA A 182 13.09 -19.77 -4.55
CA ALA A 182 13.63 -19.20 -5.77
C ALA A 182 15.17 -19.12 -5.71
N PRO A 183 15.88 -20.12 -6.25
CA PRO A 183 17.33 -20.17 -6.21
C PRO A 183 18.00 -18.90 -6.72
N LEU A 184 19.07 -18.50 -6.03
CA LEU A 184 19.92 -17.37 -6.40
C LEU A 184 21.16 -17.90 -7.14
N PHE A 185 21.39 -17.40 -8.34
CA PHE A 185 22.58 -17.68 -9.14
C PHE A 185 23.41 -16.41 -9.30
N LEU A 186 24.70 -16.47 -8.96
CA LEU A 186 25.64 -15.37 -9.12
C LEU A 186 26.43 -15.49 -10.43
N ALA A 187 27.32 -14.54 -10.71
CA ALA A 187 28.06 -14.48 -11.97
C ALA A 187 28.85 -15.76 -12.29
N ASP A 188 29.34 -16.48 -11.27
CA ASP A 188 30.10 -17.73 -11.37
C ASP A 188 29.22 -19.00 -11.37
N ASP A 189 27.91 -18.89 -11.14
CA ASP A 189 26.98 -20.01 -11.05
C ASP A 189 26.32 -20.39 -12.39
N ALA A 190 26.88 -19.96 -13.53
CA ALA A 190 26.32 -20.19 -14.85
C ALA A 190 25.97 -21.68 -15.13
N SER A 191 26.85 -22.61 -14.73
CA SER A 191 26.58 -24.05 -14.90
C SER A 191 25.40 -24.53 -14.06
N LYS A 192 25.22 -23.99 -12.85
CA LYS A 192 24.11 -24.38 -11.98
C LYS A 192 22.77 -23.87 -12.51
N LEU A 193 22.76 -22.65 -13.07
CA LEU A 193 21.58 -22.12 -13.75
C LEU A 193 21.26 -22.94 -15.01
N GLN A 194 22.27 -23.37 -15.76
CA GLN A 194 22.07 -24.23 -16.93
C GLN A 194 21.40 -25.56 -16.56
N ASP A 195 21.90 -26.22 -15.52
CA ASP A 195 21.32 -27.47 -15.03
C ASP A 195 19.89 -27.26 -14.51
N PHE A 196 19.62 -26.13 -13.87
CA PHE A 196 18.29 -25.76 -13.39
C PHE A 196 17.30 -25.60 -14.56
N LEU A 197 17.67 -24.86 -15.60
CA LEU A 197 16.80 -24.67 -16.78
C LEU A 197 16.58 -25.98 -17.52
N LYS A 198 17.64 -26.77 -17.74
CA LYS A 198 17.53 -28.07 -18.40
C LYS A 198 16.54 -28.99 -17.68
N ARG A 199 16.64 -29.05 -16.35
CA ARG A 199 15.79 -29.91 -15.52
C ARG A 199 14.31 -29.53 -15.63
N HIS A 200 14.00 -28.24 -15.68
CA HIS A 200 12.62 -27.76 -15.56
C HIS A 200 11.94 -27.49 -16.89
N VAL A 201 12.67 -27.03 -17.92
CA VAL A 201 12.12 -26.57 -19.21
C VAL A 201 13.00 -26.95 -20.39
N GLY A 202 13.83 -27.98 -20.24
CA GLY A 202 14.81 -28.40 -21.25
C GLY A 202 14.17 -28.98 -22.52
N GLU A 203 12.96 -29.51 -22.44
CA GLU A 203 12.22 -30.11 -23.54
C GLU A 203 11.24 -29.12 -24.18
N GLY A 204 10.84 -29.36 -25.44
CA GLY A 204 10.06 -28.44 -26.30
C GLY A 204 8.62 -28.11 -25.88
N ASN A 205 7.76 -27.79 -26.86
CA ASN A 205 6.35 -27.34 -26.69
C ASN A 205 6.17 -25.95 -26.05
N GLY A 206 7.26 -25.19 -25.87
CA GLY A 206 7.21 -23.94 -25.12
C GLY A 206 6.42 -22.81 -25.77
N VAL A 207 6.40 -22.69 -27.11
CA VAL A 207 5.62 -21.65 -27.82
C VAL A 207 4.13 -21.76 -27.53
N ASN A 208 3.59 -22.98 -27.48
CA ASN A 208 2.20 -23.22 -27.13
C ASN A 208 1.92 -22.84 -25.67
N LEU A 209 2.82 -23.18 -24.76
CA LEU A 209 2.69 -22.79 -23.34
C LEU A 209 2.69 -21.28 -23.14
N LEU A 210 3.54 -20.55 -23.87
CA LEU A 210 3.52 -19.09 -23.84
C LEU A 210 2.19 -18.52 -24.32
N TYR A 211 1.65 -19.05 -25.42
CA TYR A 211 0.34 -18.64 -25.92
C TYR A 211 -0.76 -18.87 -24.86
N LEU A 212 -0.72 -19.99 -24.14
CA LEU A 212 -1.67 -20.30 -23.08
C LEU A 212 -1.54 -19.36 -21.88
N ILE A 213 -0.32 -19.10 -21.42
CA ILE A 213 -0.06 -18.18 -20.30
C ILE A 213 -0.49 -16.75 -20.69
N GLU A 214 -0.20 -16.30 -21.90
CA GLU A 214 -0.55 -14.97 -22.38
C GLU A 214 -2.06 -14.75 -22.47
N ASN A 215 -2.78 -15.72 -23.03
CA ASN A 215 -4.23 -15.63 -23.27
C ASN A 215 -5.06 -16.15 -22.09
N GLY A 216 -4.41 -16.55 -21.00
CA GLY A 216 -5.07 -16.97 -19.77
C GLY A 216 -5.88 -15.84 -19.15
N LYS A 217 -7.14 -16.11 -18.82
CA LYS A 217 -7.98 -15.13 -18.11
C LYS A 217 -7.41 -14.87 -16.73
N ILE A 218 -7.50 -13.63 -16.29
CA ILE A 218 -7.04 -13.23 -14.96
C ILE A 218 -8.18 -13.46 -13.97
N ARG A 219 -8.08 -14.55 -13.22
CA ARG A 219 -9.08 -14.99 -12.24
C ARG A 219 -8.40 -15.67 -11.06
N PRO A 220 -8.82 -15.40 -9.83
CA PRO A 220 -8.22 -16.01 -8.66
C PRO A 220 -8.44 -17.54 -8.67
N SER A 221 -7.38 -18.27 -8.33
CA SER A 221 -7.39 -19.71 -8.16
C SER A 221 -8.15 -20.09 -6.89
N LYS A 222 -8.66 -21.33 -6.83
CA LYS A 222 -9.28 -21.84 -5.59
C LYS A 222 -8.31 -21.77 -4.40
N LYS A 223 -7.03 -22.08 -4.62
CA LYS A 223 -5.98 -21.99 -3.59
C LYS A 223 -5.80 -20.57 -3.04
N LEU A 224 -5.98 -19.54 -3.86
CA LEU A 224 -5.91 -18.15 -3.40
C LEU A 224 -7.17 -17.77 -2.62
N ILE A 225 -8.34 -18.19 -3.09
CA ILE A 225 -9.62 -17.95 -2.40
C ILE A 225 -9.60 -18.61 -1.01
N ASP A 226 -9.26 -19.90 -0.94
CA ASP A 226 -9.20 -20.64 0.32
C ASP A 226 -8.18 -20.02 1.29
N HIS A 227 -7.06 -19.50 0.76
CA HIS A 227 -6.05 -18.79 1.54
C HIS A 227 -6.59 -17.51 2.16
N ILE A 228 -7.21 -16.65 1.35
CA ILE A 228 -7.79 -15.39 1.80
C ILE A 228 -8.93 -15.64 2.77
N ASP A 229 -9.75 -16.67 2.53
CA ASP A 229 -10.82 -17.10 3.44
C ASP A 229 -10.30 -17.51 4.80
N GLY A 230 -9.20 -18.27 4.83
CA GLY A 230 -8.52 -18.64 6.06
C GLY A 230 -8.05 -17.44 6.89
N LEU A 231 -7.74 -16.30 6.25
CA LEU A 231 -7.34 -15.08 6.96
C LEU A 231 -8.52 -14.37 7.66
N PHE A 232 -9.74 -14.57 7.18
CA PHE A 232 -10.95 -13.98 7.76
C PHE A 232 -11.64 -14.92 8.77
N GLN A 233 -11.46 -16.23 8.65
CA GLN A 233 -12.07 -17.21 9.55
C GLN A 233 -11.56 -17.05 11.00
N GLY A 234 -12.50 -16.91 11.94
CA GLY A 234 -12.19 -16.78 13.37
C GLY A 234 -11.79 -15.38 13.83
N ASN A 235 -11.80 -14.38 12.94
CA ASN A 235 -11.48 -13.00 13.29
C ASN A 235 -12.77 -12.19 13.54
N SER A 236 -13.07 -11.94 14.81
CA SER A 236 -14.24 -11.16 15.25
C SER A 236 -14.26 -9.73 14.71
N ASP A 237 -13.10 -9.15 14.39
CA ASP A 237 -12.97 -7.77 13.91
C ASP A 237 -13.62 -7.56 12.53
N PHE A 238 -13.92 -8.66 11.81
CA PHE A 238 -14.52 -8.64 10.48
C PHE A 238 -16.00 -9.01 10.41
N VAL A 239 -16.68 -9.17 11.55
CA VAL A 239 -18.13 -9.39 11.58
C VAL A 239 -18.86 -8.11 11.16
N LEU A 240 -19.73 -8.22 10.14
CA LEU A 240 -20.54 -7.11 9.64
C LEU A 240 -21.85 -6.98 10.44
N LEU A 241 -22.23 -5.74 10.76
CA LEU A 241 -23.45 -5.41 11.51
C LEU A 241 -24.40 -4.56 10.66
N ASP A 242 -25.72 -4.76 10.82
CA ASP A 242 -26.79 -3.88 10.33
C ASP A 242 -26.55 -3.26 8.93
N GLU A 243 -26.38 -1.94 8.82
CA GLU A 243 -26.16 -1.22 7.56
C GLU A 243 -24.87 -1.65 6.84
N GLN A 244 -23.85 -2.11 7.56
CA GLN A 244 -22.62 -2.63 6.97
C GLN A 244 -22.90 -3.90 6.15
N LYS A 245 -23.82 -4.75 6.64
CA LYS A 245 -24.26 -5.94 5.91
C LYS A 245 -25.05 -5.56 4.66
N VAL A 246 -25.91 -4.54 4.75
CA VAL A 246 -26.67 -4.03 3.59
C VAL A 246 -25.71 -3.49 2.52
N ALA A 247 -24.78 -2.62 2.90
CA ALA A 247 -23.77 -2.07 1.98
C ALA A 247 -22.92 -3.18 1.34
N TYR A 248 -22.49 -4.16 2.13
CA TYR A 248 -21.77 -5.34 1.64
C TYR A 248 -22.58 -6.13 0.60
N GLU A 249 -23.82 -6.51 0.91
CA GLU A 249 -24.66 -7.30 -0.03
C GLU A 249 -24.97 -6.52 -1.30
N ALA A 250 -25.17 -5.19 -1.19
CA ALA A 250 -25.32 -4.33 -2.35
C ALA A 250 -24.08 -4.33 -3.25
N ILE A 251 -22.88 -4.18 -2.67
CA ILE A 251 -21.61 -4.30 -3.41
C ILE A 251 -21.54 -5.66 -4.12
N MET A 252 -21.81 -6.75 -3.39
CA MET A 252 -21.74 -8.11 -3.92
C MET A 252 -22.74 -8.34 -5.05
N SER A 253 -23.95 -7.79 -4.95
CA SER A 253 -24.99 -7.91 -5.99
C SER A 253 -24.63 -7.12 -7.25
N LEU A 254 -24.24 -5.86 -7.09
CA LEU A 254 -23.89 -4.97 -8.19
C LEU A 254 -22.61 -5.40 -8.90
N ALA A 255 -21.62 -5.90 -8.17
CA ALA A 255 -20.35 -6.33 -8.72
C ALA A 255 -20.42 -7.61 -9.57
N LYS A 256 -21.47 -8.42 -9.43
CA LYS A 256 -21.70 -9.60 -10.29
C LYS A 256 -22.12 -9.22 -11.71
N GLN A 257 -22.68 -8.03 -11.89
CA GLN A 257 -23.12 -7.51 -13.18
C GLN A 257 -22.00 -6.61 -13.73
N THR A 258 -21.17 -7.15 -14.62
CA THR A 258 -20.00 -6.46 -15.17
C THR A 258 -20.19 -5.98 -16.62
N ASP A 259 -21.42 -6.08 -17.12
CA ASP A 259 -21.89 -5.62 -18.43
C ASP A 259 -22.08 -4.10 -18.49
N VAL A 260 -22.38 -3.48 -17.35
CA VAL A 260 -22.53 -2.02 -17.19
C VAL A 260 -21.46 -1.53 -16.23
N LYS A 261 -20.87 -0.37 -16.54
CA LYS A 261 -19.90 0.27 -15.65
C LYS A 261 -20.64 0.86 -14.44
N ARG A 262 -20.16 0.60 -13.22
CA ARG A 262 -20.81 1.05 -11.99
C ARG A 262 -19.83 1.70 -11.01
N THR A 263 -20.30 2.76 -10.38
CA THR A 263 -19.61 3.46 -9.32
C THR A 263 -20.42 3.36 -8.04
N ILE A 264 -19.88 2.63 -7.07
CA ILE A 264 -20.51 2.43 -5.76
C ILE A 264 -19.77 3.32 -4.76
N ILE A 265 -20.50 4.21 -4.08
CA ILE A 265 -19.96 5.11 -3.07
C ILE A 265 -20.50 4.68 -1.72
N VAL A 266 -19.60 4.35 -0.79
CA VAL A 266 -19.94 4.05 0.61
C VAL A 266 -19.36 5.17 1.48
N GLN A 267 -20.24 6.06 1.94
CA GLN A 267 -19.89 7.18 2.79
C GLN A 267 -20.00 6.80 4.27
N GLY A 268 -19.05 7.20 5.09
CA GLY A 268 -19.15 7.05 6.55
C GLY A 268 -18.03 7.76 7.29
N GLY A 269 -18.31 8.25 8.51
CA GLY A 269 -17.31 8.89 9.38
C GLY A 269 -16.23 7.93 9.91
N PRO A 270 -15.26 8.39 10.72
CA PRO A 270 -14.37 7.51 11.48
C PRO A 270 -15.18 6.49 12.31
N GLY A 271 -14.69 5.26 12.45
CA GLY A 271 -15.35 4.23 13.26
C GLY A 271 -16.62 3.60 12.66
N THR A 272 -17.16 4.07 11.53
CA THR A 272 -18.37 3.49 10.90
C THR A 272 -18.17 2.08 10.31
N GLY A 273 -16.95 1.54 10.32
CA GLY A 273 -16.64 0.21 9.80
C GLY A 273 -16.45 0.12 8.29
N LYS A 274 -16.22 1.24 7.59
CA LYS A 274 -15.86 1.27 6.14
C LYS A 274 -14.79 0.23 5.78
N SER A 275 -13.69 0.21 6.53
CA SER A 275 -12.58 -0.73 6.27
C SER A 275 -12.93 -2.18 6.55
N VAL A 276 -13.90 -2.46 7.41
CA VAL A 276 -14.41 -3.82 7.62
C VAL A 276 -15.21 -4.28 6.41
N ILE A 277 -16.07 -3.41 5.88
CA ILE A 277 -16.86 -3.69 4.67
C ILE A 277 -15.95 -3.85 3.47
N SER A 278 -14.98 -2.95 3.26
CA SER A 278 -14.05 -3.00 2.12
C SER A 278 -13.24 -4.30 2.12
N MET A 279 -12.82 -4.75 3.30
CA MET A 279 -12.08 -6.00 3.47
C MET A 279 -12.96 -7.25 3.26
N ASN A 280 -14.18 -7.26 3.80
CA ASN A 280 -15.14 -8.32 3.51
C ASN A 280 -15.49 -8.39 2.03
N ALA A 281 -15.66 -7.22 1.38
CA ALA A 281 -15.91 -7.12 -0.06
C ALA A 281 -14.77 -7.73 -0.86
N LEU A 282 -13.50 -7.46 -0.53
CA LEU A 282 -12.35 -8.11 -1.17
C LEU A 282 -12.47 -9.64 -1.14
N GLY A 283 -12.69 -10.23 0.04
CA GLY A 283 -12.84 -11.68 0.19
C GLY A 283 -14.05 -12.23 -0.59
N GLY A 284 -15.21 -11.59 -0.44
CA GLY A 284 -16.44 -11.99 -1.14
C GLY A 284 -16.33 -11.93 -2.66
N LEU A 285 -15.71 -10.88 -3.21
CA LEU A 285 -15.56 -10.72 -4.65
C LEU A 285 -14.56 -11.73 -5.23
N LEU A 286 -13.48 -12.03 -4.50
CA LEU A 286 -12.55 -13.09 -4.89
C LEU A 286 -13.22 -14.48 -4.91
N LYS A 287 -14.11 -14.78 -3.96
CA LYS A 287 -14.93 -16.02 -3.99
C LYS A 287 -15.79 -16.14 -5.25
N ASN A 288 -16.25 -15.00 -5.78
CA ASN A 288 -16.99 -14.95 -7.04
C ASN A 288 -16.08 -14.99 -8.28
N LYS A 289 -14.78 -15.29 -8.10
CA LYS A 289 -13.77 -15.41 -9.16
C LYS A 289 -13.56 -14.14 -9.99
N LEU A 290 -13.82 -12.98 -9.40
CA LEU A 290 -13.62 -11.68 -10.04
C LEU A 290 -12.14 -11.25 -9.95
N ASN A 291 -11.66 -10.56 -10.98
CA ASN A 291 -10.35 -9.90 -10.94
C ASN A 291 -10.43 -8.61 -10.11
N VAL A 292 -9.92 -8.67 -8.86
CA VAL A 292 -10.07 -7.59 -7.87
C VAL A 292 -8.72 -7.08 -7.37
N LYS A 293 -8.64 -5.77 -7.14
CA LYS A 293 -7.60 -5.14 -6.31
C LYS A 293 -8.20 -4.29 -5.20
N PHE A 294 -7.52 -4.31 -4.07
CA PHE A 294 -7.73 -3.39 -2.96
C PHE A 294 -6.75 -2.23 -3.06
N ILE A 295 -7.27 -1.02 -3.10
CA ILE A 295 -6.51 0.22 -3.23
C ILE A 295 -6.59 0.95 -1.89
N ALA A 296 -5.42 1.17 -1.30
CA ALA A 296 -5.25 2.01 -0.13
C ALA A 296 -4.21 3.08 -0.47
N PRO A 297 -4.60 4.35 -0.66
CA PRO A 297 -3.66 5.40 -1.05
C PRO A 297 -2.55 5.61 -0.01
N ASN A 298 -2.90 5.56 1.29
CA ASN A 298 -1.92 5.66 2.37
C ASN A 298 -1.12 4.36 2.54
N ALA A 299 0.22 4.46 2.45
CA ALA A 299 1.12 3.32 2.58
C ALA A 299 1.15 2.73 4.00
N SER A 300 1.07 3.56 5.05
CA SER A 300 1.08 3.05 6.43
C SER A 300 -0.19 2.24 6.71
N PHE A 301 -1.35 2.78 6.35
CA PHE A 301 -2.63 2.08 6.45
C PHE A 301 -2.62 0.75 5.67
N ARG A 302 -2.18 0.79 4.41
CA ARG A 302 -2.07 -0.42 3.56
C ARG A 302 -1.18 -1.49 4.19
N THR A 303 -0.01 -1.10 4.71
CA THR A 303 0.92 -2.05 5.34
C THR A 303 0.32 -2.66 6.59
N VAL A 304 -0.27 -1.86 7.49
CA VAL A 304 -0.91 -2.37 8.71
C VAL A 304 -2.06 -3.32 8.38
N MET A 305 -2.91 -3.03 7.38
CA MET A 305 -3.96 -3.97 6.96
C MET A 305 -3.40 -5.32 6.52
N VAL A 306 -2.36 -5.32 5.69
CA VAL A 306 -1.71 -6.57 5.24
C VAL A 306 -1.11 -7.34 6.42
N GLU A 307 -0.46 -6.65 7.38
CA GLU A 307 0.09 -7.26 8.60
C GLU A 307 -1.00 -7.87 9.49
N THR A 308 -2.09 -7.14 9.71
CA THR A 308 -3.22 -7.59 10.54
C THR A 308 -3.91 -8.81 9.92
N LEU A 309 -4.17 -8.79 8.61
CA LEU A 309 -4.81 -9.91 7.91
C LEU A 309 -3.95 -11.17 7.93
N THR A 310 -2.64 -11.00 7.80
CA THR A 310 -1.71 -12.13 7.73
C THR A 310 -1.33 -12.66 9.11
N GLN A 311 -1.84 -12.06 10.19
CA GLN A 311 -1.53 -12.39 11.59
C GLN A 311 -0.02 -12.52 11.85
N ARG A 312 0.80 -11.69 11.18
CA ARG A 312 2.27 -11.74 11.22
C ARG A 312 2.89 -13.07 10.71
N GLN A 313 2.14 -13.91 10.00
CA GLN A 313 2.68 -15.10 9.35
C GLN A 313 3.34 -14.73 8.01
N ALA A 314 4.67 -14.72 8.00
CA ALA A 314 5.55 -14.40 6.87
C ALA A 314 5.10 -15.00 5.52
N ARG A 315 4.80 -16.31 5.50
CA ARG A 315 4.44 -17.04 4.27
C ARG A 315 3.13 -16.58 3.64
N ASN A 316 2.20 -16.02 4.43
CA ASN A 316 0.89 -15.58 3.96
C ASN A 316 0.91 -14.15 3.41
N LYS A 317 1.95 -13.39 3.74
CA LYS A 317 2.05 -11.94 3.51
C LYS A 317 2.14 -11.58 2.03
N THR A 318 2.86 -12.35 1.24
CA THR A 318 3.13 -11.99 -0.15
C THR A 318 1.94 -12.19 -1.07
N ARG A 319 1.24 -13.32 -0.94
CA ARG A 319 0.00 -13.61 -1.69
C ARG A 319 -1.05 -12.53 -1.45
N THR A 320 -1.23 -12.15 -0.18
CA THR A 320 -2.11 -11.06 0.22
C THR A 320 -1.61 -9.72 -0.32
N LYS A 321 -0.33 -9.37 -0.14
CA LYS A 321 0.25 -8.08 -0.56
C LYS A 321 0.06 -7.77 -2.04
N MET A 322 -0.02 -8.77 -2.92
CA MET A 322 -0.28 -8.53 -4.36
C MET A 322 -1.68 -8.05 -4.66
N LEU A 323 -2.66 -8.36 -3.81
CA LEU A 323 -4.03 -7.89 -3.94
C LEU A 323 -4.16 -6.42 -3.50
N PHE A 324 -3.21 -5.91 -2.71
CA PHE A 324 -3.18 -4.55 -2.19
C PHE A 324 -2.23 -3.67 -3.01
N THR A 325 -2.67 -2.47 -3.36
CA THR A 325 -1.83 -1.51 -4.08
C THR A 325 -2.12 -0.07 -3.66
N GLY A 326 -1.21 0.84 -4.04
CA GLY A 326 -1.45 2.28 -3.96
C GLY A 326 -2.17 2.78 -5.22
N SER A 327 -2.74 3.99 -5.15
CA SER A 327 -3.54 4.57 -6.23
C SER A 327 -2.76 5.08 -7.45
N SER A 328 -1.44 5.28 -7.34
CA SER A 328 -0.67 5.96 -8.40
C SER A 328 -0.36 5.11 -9.64
N GLN A 329 -0.75 3.83 -9.69
CA GLN A 329 -0.37 2.91 -10.78
C GLN A 329 -1.39 2.86 -11.93
N PHE A 330 -2.62 3.33 -11.70
CA PHE A 330 -3.76 3.08 -12.60
C PHE A 330 -3.80 3.96 -13.86
N TYR A 331 -3.09 5.09 -13.91
CA TYR A 331 -3.06 6.01 -15.07
C TYR A 331 -2.58 5.42 -16.40
N LYS A 332 -1.98 4.23 -16.36
CA LYS A 332 -1.50 3.49 -17.55
C LYS A 332 -2.27 2.20 -17.81
N GLU A 333 -3.19 1.84 -16.93
CA GLU A 333 -3.90 0.59 -17.07
C GLU A 333 -4.92 0.68 -18.20
N PRO A 334 -5.11 -0.39 -18.99
CA PRO A 334 -6.16 -0.45 -19.98
C PRO A 334 -7.54 -0.23 -19.36
N ALA A 335 -8.48 0.30 -20.15
CA ALA A 335 -9.86 0.40 -19.72
C ALA A 335 -10.43 -0.98 -19.39
N ASP A 336 -11.23 -1.05 -18.33
CA ASP A 336 -11.97 -2.26 -17.90
C ASP A 336 -11.11 -3.51 -17.66
N MET A 337 -9.81 -3.32 -17.38
CA MET A 337 -8.88 -4.39 -17.06
C MET A 337 -9.30 -5.18 -15.80
N PHE A 338 -9.85 -4.47 -14.82
CA PHE A 338 -10.29 -5.04 -13.55
C PHE A 338 -11.81 -5.24 -13.57
N ASP A 339 -12.28 -6.37 -13.06
CA ASP A 339 -13.71 -6.56 -12.85
C ASP A 339 -14.19 -5.63 -11.73
N VAL A 340 -13.43 -5.57 -10.63
CA VAL A 340 -13.73 -4.67 -9.51
C VAL A 340 -12.47 -4.02 -8.94
N LEU A 341 -12.52 -2.71 -8.69
CA LEU A 341 -11.54 -2.01 -7.85
C LEU A 341 -12.21 -1.54 -6.55
N VAL A 342 -11.66 -1.97 -5.41
CA VAL A 342 -12.12 -1.56 -4.09
C VAL A 342 -11.15 -0.51 -3.55
N VAL A 343 -11.61 0.70 -3.33
CA VAL A 343 -10.81 1.83 -2.85
C VAL A 343 -11.23 2.18 -1.45
N ASP A 344 -10.33 1.96 -0.49
CA ASP A 344 -10.51 2.44 0.88
C ASP A 344 -9.76 3.76 1.10
N GLU A 345 -10.27 4.56 2.04
CA GLU A 345 -9.76 5.92 2.31
C GLU A 345 -9.71 6.77 1.03
N ALA A 346 -10.77 6.72 0.20
CA ALA A 346 -10.81 7.36 -1.12
C ALA A 346 -10.64 8.88 -1.07
N HIS A 347 -10.91 9.51 0.07
CA HIS A 347 -10.63 10.93 0.34
C HIS A 347 -9.12 11.27 0.27
N ARG A 348 -8.23 10.26 0.23
CA ARG A 348 -6.77 10.40 0.08
C ARG A 348 -6.28 10.32 -1.37
N LEU A 349 -7.19 10.10 -2.33
CA LEU A 349 -6.86 10.09 -3.76
C LEU A 349 -6.36 11.47 -4.21
N LYS A 350 -5.39 11.46 -5.13
CA LYS A 350 -4.59 12.63 -5.50
C LYS A 350 -4.83 13.08 -6.94
N GLY A 351 -4.66 14.39 -7.16
CA GLY A 351 -4.59 14.99 -8.49
C GLY A 351 -3.17 15.03 -9.07
N LYS A 352 -3.07 15.63 -10.26
CA LYS A 352 -1.83 15.78 -11.04
C LYS A 352 -0.64 16.28 -10.22
N GLY A 353 0.52 15.67 -10.44
CA GLY A 353 1.80 16.13 -9.89
C GLY A 353 2.06 15.81 -8.42
N ALA A 354 1.12 15.15 -7.72
CA ALA A 354 1.33 14.67 -6.37
C ALA A 354 2.33 13.48 -6.35
N TYR A 355 3.41 13.56 -5.57
CA TYR A 355 4.36 12.45 -5.39
C TYR A 355 4.91 11.80 -6.68
N GLN A 356 5.24 12.60 -7.70
CA GLN A 356 5.69 12.11 -9.02
C GLN A 356 4.63 11.25 -9.76
N TYR A 357 3.36 11.34 -9.37
CA TYR A 357 2.25 10.82 -10.14
C TYR A 357 2.20 11.51 -11.49
N LEU A 358 2.19 10.70 -12.55
CA LEU A 358 2.30 11.12 -13.94
C LEU A 358 0.93 11.20 -14.64
N GLY A 359 -0.15 10.79 -13.98
CA GLY A 359 -1.52 10.98 -14.46
C GLY A 359 -2.10 12.32 -14.05
N GLU A 360 -3.37 12.53 -14.41
CA GLU A 360 -4.09 13.79 -14.14
C GLU A 360 -4.98 13.68 -12.89
N ASN A 361 -5.71 12.58 -12.73
CA ASN A 361 -6.69 12.38 -11.67
C ASN A 361 -6.81 10.90 -11.30
N GLN A 362 -6.48 10.55 -10.06
CA GLN A 362 -6.50 9.14 -9.62
C GLN A 362 -7.91 8.54 -9.55
N ILE A 363 -8.96 9.33 -9.33
CA ILE A 363 -10.34 8.84 -9.32
C ILE A 363 -10.74 8.42 -10.74
N GLU A 364 -10.40 9.25 -11.72
CA GLU A 364 -10.64 9.01 -13.14
C GLU A 364 -9.92 7.74 -13.62
N ASP A 365 -8.64 7.59 -13.27
CA ASP A 365 -7.87 6.40 -13.61
C ASP A 365 -8.52 5.11 -13.09
N ILE A 366 -9.04 5.14 -11.85
CA ILE A 366 -9.69 3.99 -11.22
C ILE A 366 -11.02 3.67 -11.91
N ILE A 367 -11.85 4.67 -12.19
CA ILE A 367 -13.13 4.50 -12.90
C ILE A 367 -12.89 3.95 -14.31
N LYS A 368 -11.88 4.47 -15.01
CA LYS A 368 -11.52 4.00 -16.35
C LYS A 368 -11.01 2.56 -16.34
N ALA A 369 -10.14 2.19 -15.41
CA ALA A 369 -9.49 0.89 -15.38
C ALA A 369 -10.40 -0.27 -14.95
N SER A 370 -11.61 0.00 -14.44
CA SER A 370 -12.48 -1.03 -13.84
C SER A 370 -13.91 -0.98 -14.33
N LYS A 371 -14.54 -2.16 -14.41
CA LYS A 371 -15.98 -2.27 -14.71
C LYS A 371 -16.81 -1.81 -13.53
N VAL A 372 -16.46 -2.23 -12.32
CA VAL A 372 -17.10 -1.80 -11.08
C VAL A 372 -16.05 -1.17 -10.16
N ASN A 373 -16.31 0.03 -9.66
CA ASN A 373 -15.44 0.72 -8.71
C ASN A 373 -16.22 1.02 -7.43
N VAL A 374 -15.62 0.68 -6.29
CA VAL A 374 -16.22 0.86 -4.96
C VAL A 374 -15.35 1.82 -4.17
N PHE A 375 -15.88 2.99 -3.83
CA PHE A 375 -15.19 4.02 -3.07
C PHE A 375 -15.73 4.11 -1.65
N PHE A 376 -14.89 3.82 -0.67
CA PHE A 376 -15.16 4.11 0.74
C PHE A 376 -14.58 5.48 1.08
N ILE A 377 -15.43 6.42 1.48
CA ILE A 377 -15.06 7.85 1.56
C ILE A 377 -15.59 8.56 2.79
N ASP A 378 -14.83 9.58 3.19
CA ASP A 378 -15.21 10.56 4.21
C ASP A 378 -14.65 11.93 3.78
N ASP A 379 -15.53 12.81 3.30
CA ASP A 379 -15.15 14.12 2.76
C ASP A 379 -14.50 15.05 3.79
N PHE A 380 -14.68 14.77 5.10
CA PHE A 380 -14.10 15.54 6.21
C PHE A 380 -12.71 15.06 6.62
N GLN A 381 -12.19 13.96 6.06
CA GLN A 381 -10.88 13.41 6.39
C GLN A 381 -9.75 13.80 5.41
N ARG A 382 -9.96 14.82 4.59
CA ARG A 382 -8.90 15.39 3.74
C ARG A 382 -7.90 16.18 4.58
N ILE A 383 -6.59 15.95 4.38
CA ILE A 383 -5.53 16.63 5.16
C ILE A 383 -4.47 17.29 4.28
N ARG A 384 -4.62 17.27 2.95
CA ARG A 384 -3.71 17.93 2.01
C ARG A 384 -4.47 18.65 0.91
N PRO A 385 -3.96 19.79 0.41
CA PRO A 385 -4.58 20.49 -0.73
C PRO A 385 -4.68 19.62 -1.99
N GLU A 386 -3.74 18.69 -2.20
CA GLU A 386 -3.77 17.75 -3.33
C GLU A 386 -4.71 16.53 -3.13
N ASP A 387 -5.40 16.40 -1.99
CA ASP A 387 -6.44 15.39 -1.78
C ASP A 387 -7.70 15.80 -2.56
N ILE A 388 -7.95 15.16 -3.70
CA ILE A 388 -9.09 15.45 -4.59
C ILE A 388 -10.31 14.54 -4.32
N GLY A 389 -10.12 13.50 -3.50
CA GLY A 389 -11.18 12.55 -3.15
C GLY A 389 -12.36 13.24 -2.47
N SER A 390 -13.47 13.33 -3.18
CA SER A 390 -14.75 13.80 -2.66
C SER A 390 -15.90 13.09 -3.37
N ILE A 391 -17.06 13.00 -2.73
CA ILE A 391 -18.25 12.40 -3.33
C ILE A 391 -18.62 13.10 -4.63
N ASP A 392 -18.58 14.44 -4.64
CA ASP A 392 -18.92 15.25 -5.81
C ASP A 392 -17.99 14.96 -7.00
N GLU A 393 -16.67 14.88 -6.75
CA GLU A 393 -15.70 14.60 -7.80
C GLU A 393 -15.85 13.17 -8.35
N ILE A 394 -16.13 12.20 -7.48
CA ILE A 394 -16.42 10.81 -7.89
C ILE A 394 -17.67 10.77 -8.77
N LYS A 395 -18.76 11.43 -8.38
CA LYS A 395 -20.01 11.51 -9.16
C LYS A 395 -19.80 12.18 -10.51
N ARG A 396 -19.06 13.29 -10.54
CA ARG A 396 -18.72 14.03 -11.77
C ARG A 396 -17.98 13.15 -12.76
N LEU A 397 -16.97 12.40 -12.29
CA LEU A 397 -16.18 11.51 -13.13
C LEU A 397 -16.97 10.25 -13.51
N ALA A 398 -17.78 9.69 -12.63
CA ALA A 398 -18.66 8.56 -12.96
C ALA A 398 -19.59 8.91 -14.13
N ALA A 399 -20.19 10.10 -14.12
CA ALA A 399 -21.03 10.59 -15.21
C ALA A 399 -20.26 10.77 -16.53
N LEU A 400 -18.99 11.18 -16.48
CA LEU A 400 -18.14 11.33 -17.68
C LEU A 400 -17.87 9.99 -18.39
N TYR A 401 -17.92 8.88 -17.65
CA TYR A 401 -17.61 7.53 -18.14
C TYR A 401 -18.85 6.63 -18.22
N ASP A 402 -20.05 7.22 -18.25
CA ASP A 402 -21.34 6.51 -18.30
C ASP A 402 -21.45 5.41 -17.21
N SER A 403 -20.91 5.70 -16.03
CA SER A 403 -20.90 4.78 -14.89
C SER A 403 -22.14 5.00 -14.01
N GLU A 404 -22.95 3.97 -13.83
CA GLU A 404 -24.14 4.00 -12.97
C GLU A 404 -23.74 4.19 -11.50
N VAL A 405 -24.23 5.26 -10.86
CA VAL A 405 -23.86 5.62 -9.48
C VAL A 405 -24.84 5.04 -8.48
N HIS A 406 -24.31 4.32 -7.48
CA HIS A 406 -25.05 3.88 -6.29
C HIS A 406 -24.39 4.42 -5.03
N GLU A 407 -25.16 5.03 -4.15
CA GLU A 407 -24.65 5.66 -2.93
C GLU A 407 -25.28 5.01 -1.69
N TYR A 408 -24.42 4.70 -0.72
CA TYR A 408 -24.78 4.11 0.56
C TYR A 408 -24.12 4.93 1.67
N SER A 409 -24.92 5.36 2.64
CA SER A 409 -24.42 6.05 3.83
C SER A 409 -24.44 5.09 5.01
N LEU A 410 -23.31 4.91 5.66
CA LEU A 410 -23.21 4.20 6.93
C LEU A 410 -23.62 5.17 8.04
N ALA A 411 -24.70 4.85 8.73
CA ALA A 411 -25.04 5.54 9.96
C ALA A 411 -23.90 5.35 10.98
N ALA A 412 -23.65 6.37 11.78
CA ALA A 412 -22.70 6.28 12.88
C ALA A 412 -23.28 5.32 13.92
N GLN A 413 -22.88 4.05 13.92
CA GLN A 413 -23.32 3.12 14.94
C GLN A 413 -22.28 2.02 15.21
N PHE A 414 -21.94 1.89 16.51
CA PHE A 414 -21.38 0.70 17.20
C PHE A 414 -19.86 0.43 17.32
N ARG A 415 -18.94 1.37 17.10
CA ARG A 415 -17.51 1.11 17.39
C ARG A 415 -16.90 1.76 18.61
N CYS A 416 -17.59 2.73 19.15
CA CYS A 416 -17.25 3.22 20.46
C CYS A 416 -18.49 3.04 21.31
N SER A 417 -18.38 2.28 22.40
CA SER A 417 -19.33 2.34 23.49
C SER A 417 -19.62 3.83 23.75
N GLY A 418 -20.74 4.39 23.28
CA GLY A 418 -21.12 5.82 23.40
C GLY A 418 -20.20 6.93 22.83
N ALA A 419 -19.03 6.67 22.22
CA ALA A 419 -18.16 7.77 21.73
C ALA A 419 -18.59 8.43 20.40
N GLU A 420 -19.73 8.05 19.82
CA GLU A 420 -20.38 8.93 18.83
C GLU A 420 -20.68 10.31 19.47
N GLY A 421 -21.06 10.29 20.74
CA GLY A 421 -21.21 11.49 21.55
C GLY A 421 -19.93 12.31 21.61
N PHE A 422 -18.81 11.65 21.90
CA PHE A 422 -17.48 12.27 21.92
C PHE A 422 -17.09 12.84 20.56
N LEU A 423 -17.28 12.13 19.45
CA LEU A 423 -16.93 12.63 18.12
C LEU A 423 -17.74 13.86 17.72
N ASN A 424 -19.03 13.88 18.05
CA ASN A 424 -19.89 15.05 17.85
C ASN A 424 -19.45 16.22 18.74
N TRP A 425 -19.06 15.94 20.00
CA TRP A 425 -18.48 16.95 20.89
C TRP A 425 -17.16 17.49 20.35
N VAL A 426 -16.26 16.65 19.82
CA VAL A 426 -15.00 17.10 19.19
C VAL A 426 -15.28 17.99 17.98
N ASP A 427 -16.24 17.64 17.14
CA ASP A 427 -16.67 18.47 16.00
C ASP A 427 -17.11 19.87 16.43
N ASP A 428 -17.87 19.95 17.51
CA ASP A 428 -18.40 21.20 18.04
C ASP A 428 -17.35 22.00 18.81
N ALA A 429 -16.62 21.35 19.72
CA ALA A 429 -15.53 21.93 20.51
C ALA A 429 -14.43 22.50 19.59
N LEU A 430 -14.06 21.79 18.53
CA LEU A 430 -13.11 22.28 17.51
C LEU A 430 -13.74 23.25 16.50
N GLN A 431 -15.01 23.63 16.66
CA GLN A 431 -15.73 24.56 15.79
C GLN A 431 -15.62 24.17 14.30
N ILE A 432 -15.78 22.88 14.01
CA ILE A 432 -15.79 22.30 12.66
C ILE A 432 -17.21 22.35 12.11
N ARG A 433 -18.18 21.91 12.92
CA ARG A 433 -19.61 22.02 12.65
C ARG A 433 -20.40 22.03 13.96
N PRO A 434 -21.52 22.75 14.04
CA PRO A 434 -22.43 22.63 15.16
C PRO A 434 -22.96 21.20 15.27
N THR A 435 -23.03 20.65 16.49
CA THR A 435 -23.66 19.35 16.74
C THR A 435 -24.66 19.43 17.90
N ALA A 436 -25.54 18.44 18.02
CA ALA A 436 -26.50 18.37 19.11
C ALA A 436 -25.86 18.05 20.48
N ASN A 437 -24.57 17.67 20.51
CA ASN A 437 -23.86 17.21 21.70
C ASN A 437 -22.89 18.28 22.23
N PHE A 438 -23.38 19.53 22.30
CA PHE A 438 -22.59 20.67 22.74
C PHE A 438 -22.33 20.68 24.26
N ASP A 439 -23.04 19.84 25.02
CA ASP A 439 -23.05 19.73 26.49
C ASP A 439 -22.49 18.37 27.00
N GLY A 440 -21.85 17.59 26.12
CA GLY A 440 -21.07 16.41 26.50
C GLY A 440 -21.55 15.10 25.88
N TRP A 441 -21.09 13.99 26.45
CA TRP A 441 -21.42 12.62 26.04
C TRP A 441 -21.39 11.66 27.23
N ASP A 442 -21.80 10.41 27.00
CA ASP A 442 -21.71 9.34 28.00
C ASP A 442 -20.24 9.02 28.35
N GLN A 443 -19.78 9.51 29.51
CA GLN A 443 -18.41 9.31 29.97
C GLN A 443 -18.14 7.88 30.47
N ASP A 444 -19.17 7.08 30.74
CA ASP A 444 -19.01 5.70 31.22
C ASP A 444 -18.49 4.78 30.11
N SER A 445 -18.66 5.21 28.86
CA SER A 445 -18.44 4.40 27.68
C SER A 445 -17.16 4.82 26.91
N PHE A 446 -16.65 6.03 27.14
CA PHE A 446 -15.40 6.54 26.56
C PHE A 446 -14.63 7.44 27.54
N GLU A 447 -13.38 7.07 27.85
CA GLU A 447 -12.52 7.79 28.80
C GLU A 447 -11.83 9.00 28.14
N PHE A 448 -12.26 10.21 28.47
CA PHE A 448 -11.59 11.44 28.04
C PHE A 448 -10.98 12.20 29.21
N LYS A 449 -9.75 12.70 29.06
CA LYS A 449 -9.14 13.60 30.05
C LYS A 449 -8.36 14.72 29.35
N LEU A 450 -8.58 15.94 29.81
CA LEU A 450 -7.67 17.05 29.58
C LEU A 450 -6.70 17.08 30.76
N VAL A 451 -5.40 17.14 30.48
CA VAL A 451 -4.34 17.07 31.50
C VAL A 451 -3.40 18.26 31.39
N ASP A 452 -2.81 18.66 32.51
CA ASP A 452 -2.05 19.91 32.62
C ASP A 452 -0.64 19.82 32.02
N THR A 453 -0.12 18.61 31.78
CA THR A 453 1.24 18.43 31.26
C THR A 453 1.33 17.35 30.18
N PRO A 454 2.23 17.49 29.19
CA PRO A 454 2.46 16.44 28.18
C PRO A 454 3.06 15.16 28.78
N ASN A 455 3.77 15.26 29.90
CA ASN A 455 4.31 14.11 30.64
C ASN A 455 3.18 13.22 31.17
N GLU A 456 2.12 13.81 31.70
CA GLU A 456 0.95 13.07 32.20
C GLU A 456 0.24 12.31 31.07
N VAL A 457 0.13 12.92 29.87
CA VAL A 457 -0.38 12.22 28.68
C VAL A 457 0.45 10.97 28.40
N TYR A 458 1.78 11.09 28.38
CA TYR A 458 2.69 9.97 28.14
C TYR A 458 2.55 8.88 29.21
N ASP A 459 2.49 9.25 30.50
CA ASP A 459 2.37 8.30 31.60
C ASP A 459 1.04 7.52 31.54
N LEU A 460 -0.06 8.19 31.21
CA LEU A 460 -1.36 7.55 31.00
C LEU A 460 -1.33 6.56 29.83
N ILE A 461 -0.73 6.95 28.70
CA ILE A 461 -0.60 6.08 27.52
C ILE A 461 0.31 4.89 27.78
N LYS A 462 1.40 5.11 28.51
CA LYS A 462 2.30 4.03 28.93
C LYS A 462 1.58 3.04 29.85
N SER A 463 0.86 3.54 30.84
CA SER A 463 0.06 2.70 31.74
C SER A 463 -0.99 1.86 31.00
N LYS A 464 -1.67 2.41 29.98
CA LYS A 464 -2.62 1.64 29.17
C LYS A 464 -1.92 0.56 28.32
N ASN A 465 -0.74 0.83 27.76
CA ASN A 465 0.04 -0.20 27.08
C ASN A 465 0.48 -1.31 28.04
N ASP A 466 0.92 -0.96 29.26
CA ASP A 466 1.33 -1.94 30.29
C ASP A 466 0.16 -2.85 30.72
N GLN A 467 -1.09 -2.36 30.60
CA GLN A 467 -2.32 -3.14 30.80
C GLN A 467 -2.71 -4.02 29.58
N GLY A 468 -1.92 -4.00 28.51
CA GLY A 468 -2.15 -4.78 27.29
C GLY A 468 -3.04 -4.11 26.25
N TYR A 469 -3.44 -2.85 26.44
CA TYR A 469 -4.17 -2.09 25.42
C TYR A 469 -3.22 -1.53 24.35
N LYS A 470 -3.71 -1.39 23.12
CA LYS A 470 -2.97 -0.69 22.06
C LYS A 470 -3.11 0.82 22.29
N ALA A 471 -2.07 1.48 22.80
CA ALA A 471 -2.13 2.93 23.03
C ALA A 471 -0.94 3.68 22.41
N ARG A 472 -1.16 4.88 21.86
CA ARG A 472 -0.09 5.66 21.20
C ARG A 472 -0.19 7.16 21.47
N MET A 473 0.99 7.80 21.49
CA MET A 473 1.14 9.25 21.49
C MET A 473 1.00 9.79 20.07
N LEU A 474 0.28 10.89 19.92
CA LEU A 474 -0.03 11.58 18.68
C LEU A 474 0.14 13.09 18.86
N ALA A 475 0.51 13.80 17.79
CA ALA A 475 0.55 15.25 17.79
C ALA A 475 0.27 15.85 16.41
N GLY A 476 -0.21 17.09 16.40
CA GLY A 476 -0.24 17.93 15.20
C GLY A 476 1.18 18.33 14.78
N PHE A 477 1.34 18.83 13.55
CA PHE A 477 2.65 19.16 12.97
C PHE A 477 3.22 20.49 13.49
N ALA A 478 3.17 20.75 14.79
CA ALA A 478 3.61 22.00 15.41
C ALA A 478 5.14 22.12 15.61
N TRP A 479 5.86 20.99 15.46
CA TRP A 479 7.32 20.92 15.62
C TRP A 479 8.00 20.56 14.31
N ASN A 480 9.25 21.01 14.17
CA ASN A 480 10.09 20.55 13.07
C ASN A 480 10.33 19.05 13.20
N TRP A 481 10.71 18.41 12.10
CA TRP A 481 11.07 17.00 12.09
C TRP A 481 12.40 16.83 11.37
N THR A 482 13.45 16.59 12.13
CA THR A 482 14.82 16.44 11.63
C THR A 482 14.84 15.35 10.55
N ALA A 483 15.51 15.61 9.43
CA ALA A 483 15.39 14.78 8.22
C ALA A 483 16.21 13.48 8.30
N ASP A 484 15.87 12.49 7.47
CA ASP A 484 16.64 11.23 7.34
C ASP A 484 18.11 11.49 6.96
N LYS A 485 18.33 12.41 6.01
CA LYS A 485 19.67 12.85 5.58
C LYS A 485 20.50 13.52 6.68
N GLU A 486 19.87 13.93 7.77
CA GLU A 486 20.50 14.51 8.97
C GLU A 486 20.71 13.45 10.06
N GLY A 487 20.53 12.17 9.74
CA GLY A 487 20.75 11.05 10.66
C GLY A 487 19.52 10.62 11.46
N ASN A 488 18.38 11.30 11.36
CA ASN A 488 17.17 10.97 12.14
C ASN A 488 16.29 9.89 11.49
N ARG A 489 16.91 8.79 11.05
CA ARG A 489 16.20 7.69 10.38
C ARG A 489 15.34 6.90 11.36
N ASN A 490 15.89 6.65 12.54
CA ASN A 490 15.32 5.78 13.55
C ASN A 490 14.42 6.52 14.55
N GLY A 491 14.15 7.81 14.34
CA GLY A 491 13.36 8.61 15.29
C GLY A 491 14.04 8.65 16.65
N GLU A 492 15.33 8.97 16.67
CA GLU A 492 16.14 9.05 17.90
C GLU A 492 16.29 10.50 18.36
N ILE A 493 16.05 11.47 17.47
CA ILE A 493 16.15 12.89 17.80
C ILE A 493 14.82 13.38 18.40
N PRO A 494 14.84 13.92 19.63
CA PRO A 494 13.63 14.35 20.32
C PRO A 494 13.17 15.73 19.83
N ASP A 495 12.60 15.74 18.62
CA ASP A 495 12.16 16.94 17.91
C ASP A 495 10.93 17.62 18.55
N VAL A 496 10.04 16.84 19.20
CA VAL A 496 8.84 17.38 19.87
C VAL A 496 9.25 17.82 21.28
N THR A 497 9.56 19.11 21.42
CA THR A 497 10.02 19.71 22.67
C THR A 497 9.01 20.70 23.25
N ILE A 498 8.80 20.61 24.56
CA ILE A 498 7.99 21.54 25.35
C ILE A 498 8.80 21.85 26.61
N GLU A 499 9.63 22.89 26.52
CA GLU A 499 10.69 23.21 27.50
C GLU A 499 10.12 23.51 28.89
N GLU A 500 8.98 24.21 28.93
CA GLU A 500 8.26 24.58 30.15
C GLU A 500 7.86 23.36 31.01
N HIS A 501 7.72 22.18 30.39
CA HIS A 501 7.44 20.91 31.09
C HIS A 501 8.63 19.94 31.10
N ARG A 502 9.80 20.34 30.57
CA ARG A 502 10.97 19.46 30.34
C ARG A 502 10.59 18.18 29.56
N PHE A 503 9.68 18.34 28.61
CA PHE A 503 9.21 17.24 27.77
C PHE A 503 9.95 17.24 26.44
N ALA A 504 10.42 16.07 26.03
CA ALA A 504 11.09 15.89 24.74
C ALA A 504 10.86 14.46 24.26
N MET A 505 10.29 14.29 23.06
CA MET A 505 10.07 12.98 22.44
C MET A 505 10.35 13.04 20.93
N PRO A 506 10.84 11.94 20.34
CA PRO A 506 11.04 11.88 18.91
C PRO A 506 9.72 11.68 18.16
N TRP A 507 9.66 12.21 16.95
CA TRP A 507 8.66 11.80 15.96
C TRP A 507 8.82 10.33 15.58
N ASN A 508 7.73 9.73 15.07
CA ASN A 508 7.72 8.35 14.62
C ASN A 508 8.87 8.03 13.66
N ALA A 509 9.58 6.93 13.90
CA ALA A 509 10.76 6.59 13.13
C ALA A 509 10.45 6.36 11.65
N ARG A 510 11.31 6.88 10.76
CA ARG A 510 11.18 6.64 9.32
C ARG A 510 11.54 5.19 8.96
N SER A 511 12.37 4.55 9.77
CA SER A 511 12.73 3.13 9.63
C SER A 511 11.55 2.17 9.79
N ILE A 512 10.54 2.53 10.59
CA ILE A 512 9.33 1.72 10.83
C ILE A 512 8.05 2.49 10.47
N SER A 513 8.14 3.57 9.70
CA SER A 513 7.02 4.51 9.44
C SER A 513 5.71 3.83 9.01
N SER A 514 5.79 2.78 8.20
CA SER A 514 4.60 2.05 7.73
C SER A 514 4.02 1.06 8.75
N THR A 515 4.78 0.70 9.79
CA THR A 515 4.40 -0.27 10.82
C THR A 515 4.40 0.33 12.24
N TRP A 516 4.72 1.62 12.39
CA TRP A 516 4.88 2.31 13.67
C TRP A 516 3.72 2.07 14.65
N ALA A 517 2.49 2.12 14.14
CA ALA A 517 1.29 1.94 14.94
C ALA A 517 1.20 0.57 15.64
N ILE A 518 1.84 -0.46 15.08
CA ILE A 518 1.83 -1.83 15.61
C ILE A 518 3.19 -2.28 16.15
N HIS A 519 4.23 -1.44 16.03
CA HIS A 519 5.59 -1.74 16.47
C HIS A 519 5.78 -1.40 17.96
N GLU A 520 6.55 -2.22 18.68
CA GLU A 520 6.75 -2.08 20.13
C GLU A 520 7.45 -0.78 20.50
N SER A 521 8.54 -0.42 19.80
CA SER A 521 9.25 0.85 20.01
C SER A 521 8.42 2.10 19.64
N GLY A 522 7.24 1.93 19.04
CA GLY A 522 6.37 3.04 18.67
C GLY A 522 5.78 3.77 19.89
N ILE A 523 5.83 3.19 21.09
CA ILE A 523 5.34 3.80 22.33
C ILE A 523 6.15 5.02 22.77
N ASP A 524 7.48 4.98 22.56
CA ASP A 524 8.40 6.06 22.92
C ASP A 524 8.58 7.08 21.79
N GLN A 525 7.61 7.11 20.86
CA GLN A 525 7.61 7.97 19.70
C GLN A 525 6.23 8.61 19.52
N ILE A 526 6.20 9.80 18.91
CA ILE A 526 4.97 10.52 18.63
C ILE A 526 4.58 10.32 17.16
N GLY A 527 3.38 9.80 16.93
CA GLY A 527 2.79 9.70 15.60
C GLY A 527 2.22 11.02 15.11
N CYS A 528 2.19 11.19 13.80
CA CYS A 528 1.54 12.32 13.17
C CYS A 528 0.29 11.87 12.40
N VAL A 529 -0.48 12.82 11.88
CA VAL A 529 -1.70 12.53 11.12
C VAL A 529 -1.45 11.64 9.89
N HIS A 530 -0.30 11.78 9.22
CA HIS A 530 0.00 10.98 8.01
C HIS A 530 0.24 9.50 8.30
N THR A 531 0.69 9.16 9.51
CA THR A 531 0.99 7.78 9.93
C THR A 531 -0.11 7.15 10.77
N SER A 532 -1.03 7.95 11.32
CA SER A 532 -2.15 7.48 12.16
C SER A 532 -3.50 7.44 11.42
N GLN A 533 -3.68 8.18 10.34
CA GLN A 533 -4.95 8.17 9.59
C GLN A 533 -5.28 6.78 9.02
N GLY A 534 -6.53 6.37 9.23
CA GLY A 534 -7.04 5.03 8.88
C GLY A 534 -6.73 3.97 9.94
N LEU A 535 -5.90 4.27 10.94
CA LEU A 535 -5.57 3.35 12.03
C LEU A 535 -6.43 3.66 13.25
N GLU A 536 -6.64 2.64 14.08
CA GLU A 536 -7.41 2.72 15.33
C GLU A 536 -6.56 2.15 16.48
N PHE A 537 -6.69 2.77 17.66
CA PHE A 537 -6.02 2.37 18.90
C PHE A 537 -7.07 2.23 20.01
N ASP A 538 -6.81 1.42 21.02
CA ASP A 538 -7.67 1.40 22.21
C ASP A 538 -7.66 2.77 22.89
N TYR A 539 -6.48 3.37 23.07
CA TYR A 539 -6.32 4.70 23.68
C TYR A 539 -5.35 5.57 22.89
N VAL A 540 -5.57 6.87 22.87
CA VAL A 540 -4.65 7.83 22.25
C VAL A 540 -4.34 9.02 23.15
N GLY A 541 -3.08 9.44 23.16
CA GLY A 541 -2.64 10.66 23.80
C GLY A 541 -2.37 11.70 22.72
N VAL A 542 -3.03 12.86 22.76
CA VAL A 542 -2.92 13.90 21.74
C VAL A 542 -2.29 15.15 22.35
N ILE A 543 -1.20 15.60 21.76
CA ILE A 543 -0.56 16.88 22.08
C ILE A 543 -0.98 17.92 21.02
N ILE A 544 -1.70 18.95 21.46
CA ILE A 544 -2.03 20.13 20.66
C ILE A 544 -0.93 21.18 20.86
N GLY A 545 -0.26 21.55 19.77
CA GLY A 545 0.83 22.52 19.79
C GLY A 545 0.34 23.95 19.60
N ASN A 546 1.26 24.87 19.35
CA ASN A 546 0.95 26.28 19.08
C ASN A 546 0.40 26.53 17.67
N ASP A 547 0.21 25.49 16.87
CA ASP A 547 -0.38 25.57 15.53
C ASP A 547 -1.91 25.74 15.56
N LEU A 548 -2.56 25.48 16.70
CA LEU A 548 -3.96 25.79 16.98
C LEU A 548 -4.08 26.54 18.32
N LYS A 549 -4.79 27.67 18.32
CA LYS A 549 -4.97 28.55 19.50
C LYS A 549 -6.43 29.00 19.60
N PHE A 550 -6.81 29.55 20.76
CA PHE A 550 -8.13 30.12 20.99
C PHE A 550 -8.07 31.62 21.28
N ASP A 551 -8.91 32.41 20.61
CA ASP A 551 -9.11 33.84 20.86
C ASP A 551 -10.35 33.99 21.75
N SER A 552 -10.16 34.31 23.03
CA SER A 552 -11.24 34.43 24.01
C SER A 552 -12.09 35.70 23.86
N GLU A 553 -11.62 36.71 23.13
CA GLU A 553 -12.42 37.90 22.81
C GLU A 553 -13.40 37.61 21.66
N LYS A 554 -12.93 36.89 20.63
CA LYS A 554 -13.77 36.52 19.47
C LYS A 554 -14.52 35.21 19.64
N MET A 555 -14.16 34.42 20.64
CA MET A 555 -14.65 33.05 20.86
C MET A 555 -14.37 32.13 19.67
N GLU A 556 -13.22 32.29 19.03
CA GLU A 556 -12.87 31.58 17.79
C GLU A 556 -11.52 30.86 17.89
N LEU A 557 -11.48 29.65 17.34
CA LEU A 557 -10.23 28.92 17.12
C LEU A 557 -9.53 29.44 15.86
N TYR A 558 -8.22 29.66 15.95
CA TYR A 558 -7.40 30.11 14.84
C TYR A 558 -6.07 29.37 14.76
N SER A 559 -5.53 29.24 13.55
CA SER A 559 -4.21 28.67 13.32
C SER A 559 -3.11 29.72 13.22
N ASP A 560 -1.88 29.29 13.50
CA ASP A 560 -0.66 30.04 13.23
C ASP A 560 0.16 29.36 12.12
N TYR A 561 0.33 30.06 10.99
CA TYR A 561 1.03 29.54 9.80
C TYR A 561 2.49 29.21 10.10
N ASP A 562 3.16 29.98 10.94
CA ASP A 562 4.57 29.76 11.24
C ASP A 562 4.76 28.63 12.24
N GLU A 563 3.77 28.38 13.10
CA GLU A 563 3.77 27.25 14.04
C GLU A 563 3.40 25.91 13.40
N TYR A 564 2.58 25.90 12.35
CA TYR A 564 2.34 24.67 11.59
C TYR A 564 3.54 24.35 10.67
N LYS A 565 4.30 23.29 10.96
CA LYS A 565 5.58 22.96 10.29
C LYS A 565 5.45 21.98 9.12
N ASP A 566 4.25 21.47 8.78
CA ASP A 566 4.06 20.68 7.56
C ASP A 566 4.11 21.58 6.30
N ARG A 567 5.30 21.66 5.71
CA ARG A 567 5.57 22.46 4.50
C ARG A 567 4.67 22.07 3.32
N MET A 568 4.30 20.80 3.20
CA MET A 568 3.45 20.33 2.11
C MET A 568 1.98 20.61 2.40
N GLY A 569 1.55 20.38 3.65
CA GLY A 569 0.18 20.66 4.10
C GLY A 569 -0.20 22.14 3.99
N LYS A 570 0.74 23.06 4.30
CA LYS A 570 0.48 24.51 4.27
C LYS A 570 0.78 25.21 2.94
N ARG A 571 1.17 24.46 1.92
CA ARG A 571 1.55 25.01 0.62
C ARG A 571 0.38 25.76 -0.01
N GLY A 572 0.58 27.04 -0.30
CA GLY A 572 -0.45 27.91 -0.88
C GLY A 572 -1.41 28.54 0.13
N LEU A 573 -1.26 28.28 1.43
CA LEU A 573 -2.19 28.75 2.48
C LEU A 573 -1.69 29.98 3.26
N LYS A 574 -0.53 30.56 2.90
CA LYS A 574 0.11 31.67 3.63
C LYS A 574 -0.80 32.88 3.87
N PHE A 575 -1.72 33.15 2.95
CA PHE A 575 -2.68 34.28 3.03
C PHE A 575 -4.13 33.80 3.17
N LYS A 576 -4.34 32.53 3.52
CA LYS A 576 -5.65 31.88 3.61
C LYS A 576 -5.81 31.25 5.00
N ASN A 577 -5.76 32.09 6.03
CA ASN A 577 -5.72 31.61 7.41
C ASN A 577 -6.96 30.79 7.79
N GLU A 578 -8.14 31.12 7.24
CA GLU A 578 -9.35 30.33 7.46
C GLU A 578 -9.25 28.91 6.88
N GLU A 579 -8.69 28.76 5.68
CA GLU A 579 -8.46 27.44 5.06
C GLU A 579 -7.44 26.63 5.85
N LEU A 580 -6.38 27.29 6.34
CA LEU A 580 -5.39 26.66 7.22
C LEU A 580 -6.01 26.23 8.56
N THR A 581 -6.83 27.10 9.17
CA THR A 581 -7.50 26.82 10.44
C THR A 581 -8.43 25.62 10.28
N LYS A 582 -9.24 25.57 9.21
CA LYS A 582 -10.09 24.42 8.89
C LYS A 582 -9.27 23.13 8.72
N LEU A 583 -8.13 23.21 8.04
CA LEU A 583 -7.22 22.07 7.86
C LEU A 583 -6.69 21.55 9.22
N ILE A 584 -6.20 22.44 10.08
CA ILE A 584 -5.61 22.05 11.38
C ILE A 584 -6.68 21.52 12.34
N LYS A 585 -7.88 22.14 12.37
CA LYS A 585 -9.04 21.60 13.10
C LYS A 585 -9.36 20.16 12.67
N ASN A 586 -9.41 19.90 11.36
CA ASN A 586 -9.63 18.54 10.84
C ASN A 586 -8.51 17.57 11.21
N ILE A 587 -7.25 18.01 11.22
CA ILE A 587 -6.11 17.20 11.68
C ILE A 587 -6.33 16.78 13.14
N TYR A 588 -6.64 17.72 14.04
CA TYR A 588 -6.84 17.38 15.45
C TYR A 588 -8.08 16.51 15.70
N LYS A 589 -9.19 16.76 14.98
CA LYS A 589 -10.34 15.85 14.96
C LYS A 589 -9.90 14.43 14.59
N ILE A 590 -9.13 14.28 13.51
CA ILE A 590 -8.63 12.99 13.06
C ILE A 590 -7.78 12.32 14.13
N LEU A 591 -6.90 13.04 14.83
CA LEU A 591 -6.03 12.47 15.87
C LEU A 591 -6.83 12.03 17.11
N MET A 592 -7.73 12.88 17.59
CA MET A 592 -8.59 12.61 18.76
C MET A 592 -9.56 11.46 18.49
N SER A 593 -10.01 11.30 17.25
CA SER A 593 -10.91 10.21 16.84
C SER A 593 -10.24 8.85 16.64
N ARG A 594 -8.93 8.70 16.94
CA ARG A 594 -8.22 7.41 16.77
C ARG A 594 -8.36 6.47 17.97
N GLY A 595 -8.73 6.99 19.14
CA GLY A 595 -9.01 6.18 20.32
C GLY A 595 -10.40 5.53 20.25
N MET A 596 -10.49 4.24 20.57
CA MET A 596 -11.76 3.51 20.63
C MET A 596 -12.35 3.46 22.03
N LYS A 597 -11.49 3.52 23.07
CA LYS A 597 -11.86 3.44 24.49
C LYS A 597 -11.53 4.73 25.25
N GLY A 598 -10.55 5.50 24.80
CA GLY A 598 -10.26 6.79 25.41
C GLY A 598 -9.28 7.69 24.67
N CYS A 599 -9.29 8.97 25.04
CA CYS A 599 -8.43 10.01 24.50
C CYS A 599 -7.95 10.94 25.63
N TYR A 600 -6.64 11.14 25.74
CA TYR A 600 -6.01 12.05 26.70
C TYR A 600 -5.37 13.21 25.95
N VAL A 601 -5.62 14.44 26.38
CA VAL A 601 -5.24 15.63 25.61
C VAL A 601 -4.49 16.62 26.48
N TYR A 602 -3.36 17.11 25.96
CA TYR A 602 -2.66 18.30 26.46
C TYR A 602 -2.69 19.38 25.38
N CYS A 603 -2.97 20.62 25.78
CA CYS A 603 -2.93 21.79 24.91
C CYS A 603 -1.84 22.74 25.38
N ARG A 604 -0.94 23.12 24.47
CA ARG A 604 0.13 24.08 24.80
C ARG A 604 -0.38 25.52 24.96
N ASP A 605 -1.41 25.89 24.20
CA ASP A 605 -2.10 27.18 24.36
C ASP A 605 -3.06 27.12 25.55
N GLN A 606 -2.84 27.97 26.55
CA GLN A 606 -3.61 27.93 27.80
C GLN A 606 -5.05 28.39 27.62
N GLU A 607 -5.31 29.35 26.74
CA GLU A 607 -6.67 29.81 26.42
C GLU A 607 -7.46 28.68 25.75
N LEU A 608 -6.84 27.94 24.83
CA LEU A 608 -7.42 26.74 24.25
C LEU A 608 -7.70 25.65 25.29
N MET A 609 -6.77 25.41 26.21
CA MET A 609 -6.99 24.46 27.31
C MET A 609 -8.21 24.87 28.15
N ASN A 610 -8.28 26.12 28.58
CA ASN A 610 -9.38 26.66 29.38
C ASN A 610 -10.72 26.54 28.65
N TYR A 611 -10.74 26.88 27.36
CA TYR A 611 -11.90 26.73 26.50
C TYR A 611 -12.35 25.26 26.42
N LEU A 612 -11.46 24.32 26.08
CA LEU A 612 -11.82 22.90 25.99
C LEU A 612 -12.28 22.33 27.34
N CYS A 613 -11.65 22.73 28.45
CA CYS A 613 -12.09 22.37 29.80
C CYS A 613 -13.50 22.89 30.09
N SER A 614 -13.81 24.13 29.69
CA SER A 614 -15.17 24.68 29.84
C SER A 614 -16.19 23.89 29.02
N ARG A 615 -15.85 23.48 27.79
CA ARG A 615 -16.71 22.68 26.90
C ARG A 615 -16.88 21.24 27.41
N ALA A 616 -15.86 20.65 28.04
CA ALA A 616 -15.90 19.27 28.54
C ALA A 616 -16.64 19.15 29.89
N ASN A 617 -16.64 20.20 30.70
CA ASN A 617 -17.27 20.24 32.03
C ASN A 617 -18.62 20.99 32.07
N SER A 618 -19.13 21.44 30.92
CA SER A 618 -20.47 22.04 30.82
C SER A 618 -21.53 20.95 31.00
N LYS A 619 -22.02 20.77 32.22
CA LYS A 619 -23.25 20.02 32.54
C LYS A 619 -24.35 20.98 32.96
#